data_AF-A0A8S3SZE2-F1
#
_entry.id   AF-A0A8S3SZE2-F1
#
_cell.length_a   1.000
_cell.length_b   1.000
_cell.length_c   1.000
_cell.angle_alpha   90.00
_cell.angle_beta   90.00
_cell.angle_gamma   90.00
#
_symmetry.space_group_name_H-M   'P 1'
#
loop_
_entity.id
_entity.type
_entity.pdbx_description
1 polymer ?
#
loop_
_entity_poly.entity_id
_entity_poly.type
_entity_poly.pdbx_seq_one_letter_code
_entity_poly.pdbx_strand_id
1 'polypeptide(L)'
;MGLIVNKYQILVLQQEMTNISSAFQRVFANYTKIMTLEGEEIRGMENYINDVRVGLTNLAEGKLSPFILPPESLSSTIDKIQTMLQTNFKGYKLLSTDPSYYYRYGKFLVYRNSTTIYISLKFPVTTLNKQFHVWKVLSFMVPINETSNHASILKDIPDYLLVTKDNKFYTKLSKFTIQQCERTTNIRHCNAKPTFHNIDEETSECIIDIFLNNKEGIKENCNFRFLENNIHPHILQIAPNKILVYKIYNFTLDCNAGSYVRPGCDFCIVSIPCHCAIITSTTHFPAHVYDCETNSTETTKLHLVNLALLQEFFNSTKLIDILGNTTFDDPVSVNFPNFEIYKHKFQHIIATDKKEDMSLKKMAKRAKERSKIYTHLADSLVDGEVDFPESWLTKRDILSLSAIVIASLNAIATIYLIYKFKIIAAAISVYSPVKADSFNSEFPNYSRYIEQ
;
A
#
# COMPACT_ATOMS: atom_id res chain seq x y z
N MET A 1 -33.78 -97.40 -49.50
CA MET A 1 -34.63 -96.24 -49.15
C MET A 1 -34.36 -95.65 -47.75
N GLY A 2 -33.97 -96.42 -46.73
CA GLY A 2 -33.72 -95.89 -45.37
C GLY A 2 -32.55 -94.91 -45.19
N LEU A 3 -31.53 -94.93 -46.06
CA LEU A 3 -30.36 -94.04 -45.97
C LEU A 3 -30.62 -92.61 -46.48
N ILE A 4 -31.59 -92.40 -47.38
CA ILE A 4 -31.90 -91.06 -47.93
C ILE A 4 -32.77 -90.25 -46.97
N VAL A 5 -33.68 -90.93 -46.25
CA VAL A 5 -34.55 -90.31 -45.23
C VAL A 5 -33.72 -89.76 -44.06
N ASN A 6 -32.65 -90.46 -43.68
CA ASN A 6 -31.79 -90.08 -42.56
C ASN A 6 -30.94 -88.82 -42.86
N LYS A 7 -30.46 -88.66 -44.11
CA LYS A 7 -29.67 -87.48 -44.51
C LYS A 7 -30.50 -86.20 -44.57
N TYR A 8 -31.76 -86.30 -44.99
CA TYR A 8 -32.68 -85.15 -45.00
C TYR A 8 -33.00 -84.67 -43.58
N GLN A 9 -33.28 -85.60 -42.66
CA GLN A 9 -33.52 -85.25 -41.25
C GLN A 9 -32.30 -84.60 -40.58
N ILE A 10 -31.09 -85.08 -40.88
CA ILE A 10 -29.85 -84.47 -40.38
C ILE A 10 -29.70 -83.03 -40.88
N LEU A 11 -29.96 -82.76 -42.17
CA LEU A 11 -29.87 -81.40 -42.72
C LEU A 11 -30.90 -80.45 -42.12
N VAL A 12 -32.14 -80.92 -41.89
CA VAL A 12 -33.19 -80.12 -41.24
C VAL A 12 -32.78 -79.80 -39.80
N LEU A 13 -32.28 -80.77 -39.03
CA LEU A 13 -31.77 -80.55 -37.67
C LEU A 13 -30.58 -79.58 -37.64
N GLN A 14 -29.69 -79.67 -38.64
CA GLN A 14 -28.55 -78.77 -38.75
C GLN A 14 -28.98 -77.33 -39.05
N GLN A 15 -30.02 -77.16 -39.89
CA GLN A 15 -30.62 -75.87 -40.19
C GLN A 15 -31.39 -75.29 -39.00
N GLU A 16 -32.10 -76.12 -38.23
CA GLU A 16 -32.74 -75.68 -36.99
C GLU A 16 -31.71 -75.26 -35.94
N MET A 17 -30.62 -76.03 -35.78
CA MET A 17 -29.52 -75.70 -34.87
C MET A 17 -28.84 -74.37 -35.25
N THR A 18 -28.60 -74.10 -36.53
CA THR A 18 -28.02 -72.82 -36.97
C THR A 18 -29.00 -71.67 -36.78
N ASN A 19 -30.29 -71.87 -37.07
CA ASN A 19 -31.33 -70.86 -36.82
C ASN A 19 -31.43 -70.54 -35.32
N ILE A 20 -31.46 -71.55 -34.45
CA ILE A 20 -31.48 -71.40 -32.99
C ILE A 20 -30.20 -70.70 -32.50
N SER A 21 -29.03 -71.11 -33.00
CA SER A 21 -27.76 -70.46 -32.67
C SER A 21 -27.76 -68.98 -33.07
N SER A 22 -28.26 -68.64 -34.26
CA SER A 22 -28.35 -67.25 -34.74
C SER A 22 -29.36 -66.41 -33.95
N ALA A 23 -30.45 -67.02 -33.50
CA ALA A 23 -31.45 -66.37 -32.66
C ALA A 23 -30.89 -66.12 -31.26
N PHE A 24 -30.20 -67.11 -30.68
CA PHE A 24 -29.52 -66.99 -29.39
C PHE A 24 -28.43 -65.91 -29.43
N GLN A 25 -27.59 -65.87 -30.47
CA GLN A 25 -26.58 -64.82 -30.63
C GLN A 25 -27.20 -63.41 -30.69
N ARG A 26 -28.33 -63.24 -31.39
CA ARG A 26 -29.05 -61.96 -31.45
C ARG A 26 -29.62 -61.55 -30.09
N VAL A 27 -30.24 -62.47 -29.37
CA VAL A 27 -30.75 -62.21 -28.02
C VAL A 27 -29.61 -61.86 -27.06
N PHE A 28 -28.50 -62.60 -27.11
CA PHE A 28 -27.33 -62.35 -26.28
C PHE A 28 -26.67 -61.00 -26.58
N ALA A 29 -26.56 -60.63 -27.86
CA ALA A 29 -26.04 -59.32 -28.27
C ALA A 29 -26.94 -58.17 -27.79
N ASN A 30 -28.26 -58.31 -27.92
CA ASN A 30 -29.22 -57.32 -27.42
C ASN A 30 -29.15 -57.19 -25.89
N TYR A 31 -29.06 -58.31 -25.16
CA TYR A 31 -28.93 -58.31 -23.71
C TYR A 31 -27.62 -57.66 -23.25
N THR A 32 -26.51 -57.98 -23.91
CA THR A 32 -25.20 -57.34 -23.64
C THR A 32 -25.28 -55.83 -23.84
N LYS A 33 -25.94 -55.36 -24.91
CA LYS A 33 -26.13 -53.93 -25.18
C LYS A 33 -26.94 -53.23 -24.08
N ILE A 34 -28.02 -53.86 -23.59
CA ILE A 34 -28.83 -53.31 -22.49
C ILE A 34 -28.00 -53.22 -21.22
N MET A 35 -27.29 -54.29 -20.85
CA MET A 35 -26.42 -54.32 -19.67
C MET A 35 -25.30 -53.28 -19.72
N THR A 36 -24.71 -53.02 -20.90
CA THR A 36 -23.71 -51.95 -21.05
C THR A 36 -24.30 -50.56 -20.87
N LEU A 37 -25.52 -50.31 -21.38
CA LEU A 37 -26.20 -49.02 -21.23
C LEU A 37 -26.58 -48.76 -19.77
N GLU A 38 -27.17 -49.75 -19.09
CA GLU A 38 -27.47 -49.64 -17.66
C GLU A 38 -26.19 -49.44 -16.83
N GLY A 39 -25.10 -50.12 -17.18
CA GLY A 39 -23.80 -49.96 -16.52
C GLY A 39 -23.20 -48.55 -16.71
N GLU A 40 -23.38 -47.93 -17.87
CA GLU A 40 -22.96 -46.55 -18.13
C GLU A 40 -23.79 -45.54 -17.33
N GLU A 41 -25.11 -45.73 -17.24
CA GLU A 41 -25.99 -44.87 -16.44
C GLU A 41 -25.67 -44.94 -14.95
N ILE A 42 -25.46 -46.15 -14.39
CA ILE A 42 -25.09 -46.34 -12.98
C ILE A 42 -23.77 -45.64 -12.68
N ARG A 43 -22.74 -45.84 -13.53
CA ARG A 43 -21.45 -45.14 -13.37
C ARG A 43 -21.60 -43.63 -13.48
N GLY A 44 -22.49 -43.15 -14.35
CA GLY A 44 -22.85 -41.73 -14.46
C GLY A 44 -23.42 -41.19 -13.15
N MET A 45 -24.36 -41.91 -12.53
CA MET A 45 -24.92 -41.55 -11.23
C MET A 45 -23.91 -41.62 -10.10
N GLU A 46 -23.05 -42.64 -10.06
CA GLU A 46 -21.99 -42.76 -9.06
C GLU A 46 -21.00 -41.58 -9.14
N ASN A 47 -20.60 -41.21 -10.36
CA ASN A 47 -19.76 -40.03 -10.59
C ASN A 47 -20.46 -38.75 -10.15
N TYR A 48 -21.73 -38.57 -10.50
CA TYR A 48 -22.50 -37.40 -10.08
C TYR A 48 -22.63 -37.30 -8.55
N ILE A 49 -22.90 -38.41 -7.86
CA ILE A 49 -22.98 -38.44 -6.39
C ILE A 49 -21.62 -38.11 -5.78
N ASN A 50 -20.53 -38.62 -6.34
CA ASN A 50 -19.18 -38.31 -5.90
C ASN A 50 -18.83 -36.83 -6.12
N ASP A 51 -19.18 -36.27 -7.28
CA ASP A 51 -18.96 -34.86 -7.61
C ASP A 51 -19.76 -33.94 -6.66
N VAL A 52 -21.03 -34.26 -6.40
CA VAL A 52 -21.85 -33.54 -5.42
C VAL A 52 -21.26 -33.66 -4.03
N ARG A 53 -20.80 -34.85 -3.62
CA ARG A 53 -20.14 -35.06 -2.33
C ARG A 53 -18.90 -34.20 -2.18
N VAL A 54 -18.01 -34.20 -3.19
CA VAL A 54 -16.81 -33.35 -3.23
C VAL A 54 -17.19 -31.88 -3.19
N GLY A 55 -18.23 -31.49 -3.93
CA GLY A 55 -18.77 -30.15 -3.94
C GLY A 55 -19.27 -29.68 -2.57
N LEU A 56 -20.01 -30.53 -1.86
CA LEU A 56 -20.51 -30.25 -0.52
C LEU A 56 -19.38 -30.18 0.51
N THR A 57 -18.38 -31.07 0.41
CA THR A 57 -17.17 -31.00 1.26
C THR A 57 -16.43 -29.68 1.05
N ASN A 58 -16.21 -29.27 -0.19
CA ASN A 58 -15.59 -27.98 -0.50
C ASN A 58 -16.39 -26.81 0.09
N LEU A 59 -17.73 -26.82 -0.04
CA LEU A 59 -18.57 -25.78 0.54
C LEU A 59 -18.47 -25.72 2.07
N ALA A 60 -18.41 -26.87 2.73
CA ALA A 60 -18.22 -26.95 4.18
C ALA A 60 -16.84 -26.38 4.62
N GLU A 61 -15.83 -26.52 3.77
CA GLU A 61 -14.50 -25.89 3.94
C GLU A 61 -14.47 -24.40 3.57
N GLY A 62 -15.59 -23.82 3.15
CA GLY A 62 -15.65 -22.42 2.70
C GLY A 62 -15.08 -22.19 1.29
N LYS A 63 -15.01 -23.23 0.45
CA LYS A 63 -14.60 -23.15 -0.95
C LYS A 63 -15.78 -23.41 -1.89
N LEU A 64 -15.97 -22.53 -2.87
CA LEU A 64 -17.01 -22.73 -3.88
C LEU A 64 -16.52 -23.74 -4.92
N SER A 65 -17.33 -24.76 -5.18
CA SER A 65 -16.98 -25.84 -6.12
C SER A 65 -17.78 -25.74 -7.43
N PRO A 66 -17.15 -25.99 -8.59
CA PRO A 66 -17.85 -26.05 -9.87
C PRO A 66 -18.88 -27.20 -9.93
N PHE A 67 -18.79 -28.20 -9.04
CA PHE A 67 -19.76 -29.29 -8.98
C PHE A 67 -21.09 -28.89 -8.33
N ILE A 68 -21.10 -27.86 -7.48
CA ILE A 68 -22.34 -27.35 -6.87
C ILE A 68 -22.90 -26.17 -7.66
N LEU A 69 -22.02 -25.29 -8.11
CA LEU A 69 -22.39 -24.18 -8.97
C LEU A 69 -21.64 -24.38 -10.29
N PRO A 70 -22.29 -24.85 -11.37
CA PRO A 70 -21.62 -25.07 -12.65
C PRO A 70 -21.07 -23.77 -13.27
N PRO A 71 -19.92 -23.81 -13.96
CA PRO A 71 -19.34 -22.64 -14.64
C PRO A 71 -20.30 -21.94 -15.60
N GLU A 72 -21.13 -22.69 -16.33
CA GLU A 72 -22.10 -22.11 -17.27
C GLU A 72 -23.17 -21.29 -16.56
N SER A 73 -23.66 -21.78 -15.41
CA SER A 73 -24.66 -21.09 -14.59
C SER A 73 -24.09 -19.81 -13.98
N LEU A 74 -22.85 -19.86 -13.49
CA LEU A 74 -22.16 -18.69 -12.96
C LEU A 74 -21.87 -17.66 -14.06
N SER A 75 -21.39 -18.08 -15.23
CA SER A 75 -21.17 -17.19 -16.38
C SER A 75 -22.46 -16.50 -16.80
N SER A 76 -23.56 -17.25 -16.95
CA SER A 76 -24.86 -16.67 -17.30
C SER A 76 -25.34 -15.65 -16.25
N THR A 77 -25.06 -15.90 -14.97
CA THR A 77 -25.41 -14.98 -13.88
C THR A 77 -24.55 -13.72 -13.92
N ILE A 78 -23.24 -13.85 -14.14
CA ILE A 78 -22.31 -12.72 -14.34
C ILE A 78 -22.81 -11.84 -15.49
N ASP A 79 -23.14 -12.44 -16.63
CA ASP A 79 -23.63 -11.70 -17.81
C ASP A 79 -24.92 -10.96 -17.52
N LYS A 80 -25.89 -11.64 -16.88
CA LYS A 80 -27.17 -11.01 -16.47
C LYS A 80 -26.96 -9.84 -15.52
N ILE A 81 -26.09 -9.98 -14.52
CA ILE A 81 -25.77 -8.90 -13.58
C ILE A 81 -25.08 -7.75 -14.33
N GLN A 82 -24.13 -8.05 -15.21
CA GLN A 82 -23.42 -7.03 -16.00
C GLN A 82 -24.39 -6.26 -16.92
N THR A 83 -25.32 -6.94 -17.58
CA THR A 83 -26.38 -6.30 -18.37
C THR A 83 -27.28 -5.44 -17.49
N MET A 84 -27.73 -5.94 -16.34
CA MET A 84 -28.55 -5.17 -15.39
C MET A 84 -27.83 -3.90 -14.92
N LEU A 85 -26.53 -3.99 -14.60
CA LEU A 85 -25.72 -2.85 -14.21
C LEU A 85 -25.61 -1.83 -15.34
N GLN A 86 -25.36 -2.27 -16.57
CA GLN A 86 -25.25 -1.37 -17.73
C GLN A 86 -26.57 -0.67 -18.06
N THR A 87 -27.70 -1.36 -17.95
CA THR A 87 -29.03 -0.80 -18.27
C THR A 87 -29.53 0.14 -17.18
N ASN A 88 -29.40 -0.25 -15.90
CA ASN A 88 -30.05 0.45 -14.79
C ASN A 88 -29.11 1.38 -14.02
N PHE A 89 -27.79 1.15 -14.08
CA PHE A 89 -26.80 1.84 -13.26
C PHE A 89 -25.59 2.30 -14.10
N LYS A 90 -25.78 3.34 -14.92
CA LYS A 90 -24.74 3.88 -15.80
C LYS A 90 -23.42 4.11 -15.05
N GLY A 91 -22.33 3.55 -15.59
CA GLY A 91 -20.98 3.67 -15.03
C GLY A 91 -20.59 2.58 -14.02
N TYR A 92 -21.54 1.77 -13.54
CA TYR A 92 -21.24 0.61 -12.71
C TYR A 92 -20.96 -0.62 -13.57
N LYS A 93 -20.01 -1.44 -13.12
CA LYS A 93 -19.67 -2.71 -13.75
C LYS A 93 -19.18 -3.71 -12.71
N LEU A 94 -19.19 -4.99 -13.06
CA LEU A 94 -18.55 -6.00 -12.26
C LEU A 94 -17.03 -5.79 -12.25
N LEU A 95 -16.43 -6.08 -11.09
CA LEU A 95 -14.99 -6.03 -10.91
C LEU A 95 -14.27 -7.09 -11.74
N SER A 96 -14.88 -8.27 -11.90
CA SER A 96 -14.41 -9.37 -12.74
C SER A 96 -15.59 -10.00 -13.46
N THR A 97 -15.39 -10.41 -14.72
CA THR A 97 -16.36 -11.18 -15.51
C THR A 97 -15.91 -12.63 -15.71
N ASP A 98 -14.73 -13.02 -15.20
CA ASP A 98 -14.23 -14.40 -15.29
C ASP A 98 -14.83 -15.25 -14.15
N PRO A 99 -15.55 -16.35 -14.45
CA PRO A 99 -16.08 -17.27 -13.44
C PRO A 99 -15.01 -17.82 -12.48
N SER A 100 -13.78 -18.02 -12.96
CA SER A 100 -12.66 -18.56 -12.18
C SER A 100 -12.32 -17.70 -10.98
N TYR A 101 -12.54 -16.38 -11.08
CA TYR A 101 -12.37 -15.44 -9.99
C TYR A 101 -13.25 -15.79 -8.79
N TYR A 102 -14.52 -16.15 -9.03
CA TYR A 102 -15.49 -16.38 -7.96
C TYR A 102 -15.29 -17.72 -7.27
N TYR A 103 -14.80 -18.75 -7.98
CA TYR A 103 -14.43 -20.01 -7.33
C TYR A 103 -13.23 -19.84 -6.39
N ARG A 104 -12.28 -18.97 -6.75
CA ARG A 104 -11.02 -18.82 -6.00
C ARG A 104 -11.07 -17.74 -4.92
N TYR A 105 -11.77 -16.64 -5.16
CA TYR A 105 -11.77 -15.45 -4.30
C TYR A 105 -13.18 -14.97 -3.96
N GLY A 106 -14.23 -15.64 -4.44
CA GLY A 106 -15.61 -15.25 -4.19
C GLY A 106 -15.95 -15.32 -2.71
N LYS A 107 -16.58 -14.27 -2.19
CA LYS A 107 -17.14 -14.27 -0.83
C LYS A 107 -18.58 -14.73 -0.92
N PHE A 108 -18.89 -15.83 -0.27
CA PHE A 108 -20.24 -16.40 -0.28
C PHE A 108 -20.67 -16.83 1.11
N LEU A 109 -21.99 -16.94 1.28
CA LEU A 109 -22.63 -17.52 2.45
C LEU A 109 -23.42 -18.73 1.99
N VAL A 110 -23.32 -19.81 2.76
CA VAL A 110 -24.11 -21.03 2.53
C VAL A 110 -25.03 -21.21 3.72
N TYR A 111 -26.30 -21.44 3.45
CA TYR A 111 -27.23 -21.93 4.45
C TYR A 111 -28.12 -23.01 3.86
N ARG A 112 -28.49 -23.98 4.69
CA ARG A 112 -29.38 -25.07 4.30
C ARG A 112 -30.71 -24.89 5.01
N ASN A 113 -31.79 -24.98 4.26
CA ASN A 113 -33.13 -25.13 4.82
C ASN A 113 -33.75 -26.42 4.27
N SER A 114 -33.92 -27.41 5.15
CA SER A 114 -34.47 -28.73 4.81
C SER A 114 -33.68 -29.44 3.70
N THR A 115 -34.24 -29.54 2.50
CA THR A 115 -33.63 -30.17 1.33
C THR A 115 -32.93 -29.19 0.38
N THR A 116 -33.05 -27.88 0.64
CA THR A 116 -32.52 -26.84 -0.25
C THR A 116 -31.28 -26.20 0.35
N ILE A 117 -30.23 -26.10 -0.47
CA ILE A 117 -29.01 -25.36 -0.16
C ILE A 117 -29.10 -24.02 -0.87
N TYR A 118 -28.96 -22.94 -0.11
CA TYR A 118 -28.92 -21.59 -0.62
C TYR A 118 -27.49 -21.07 -0.56
N ILE A 119 -27.01 -20.57 -1.69
CA ILE A 119 -25.69 -19.98 -1.83
C ILE A 119 -25.89 -18.51 -2.18
N SER A 120 -25.50 -17.62 -1.28
CA SER A 120 -25.48 -16.18 -1.53
C SER A 120 -24.05 -15.78 -1.89
N LEU A 121 -23.79 -15.56 -3.18
CA LEU A 121 -22.48 -15.15 -3.69
C LEU A 121 -22.44 -13.62 -3.86
N LYS A 122 -21.39 -12.98 -3.32
CA LYS A 122 -21.18 -11.53 -3.48
C LYS A 122 -20.48 -11.24 -4.80
N PHE A 123 -21.11 -10.40 -5.62
CA PHE A 123 -20.55 -9.88 -6.86
C PHE A 123 -20.05 -8.45 -6.64
N PRO A 124 -18.73 -8.23 -6.52
CA PRO A 124 -18.21 -6.89 -6.28
C PRO A 124 -18.42 -6.00 -7.52
N VAL A 125 -19.03 -4.84 -7.29
CA VAL A 125 -19.32 -3.82 -8.30
C VAL A 125 -18.35 -2.66 -8.11
N THR A 126 -17.90 -2.07 -9.21
CA THR A 126 -17.04 -0.89 -9.22
C THR A 126 -17.54 0.12 -10.24
N THR A 127 -17.33 1.41 -9.96
CA THR A 127 -17.48 2.50 -10.93
C THR A 127 -16.15 2.80 -11.64
N LEU A 128 -15.04 2.25 -11.16
CA LEU A 128 -13.72 2.49 -11.71
C LEU A 128 -13.46 1.55 -12.88
N ASN A 129 -13.44 2.12 -14.09
CA ASN A 129 -12.98 1.44 -15.30
C ASN A 129 -11.48 1.63 -15.58
N LYS A 130 -10.69 2.03 -14.57
CA LYS A 130 -9.30 2.38 -14.77
C LYS A 130 -8.38 1.37 -14.10
N GLN A 131 -7.39 0.95 -14.86
CA GLN A 131 -6.22 0.25 -14.34
C GLN A 131 -5.20 1.28 -13.88
N PHE A 132 -4.53 0.98 -12.77
CA PHE A 132 -3.51 1.83 -12.18
C PHE A 132 -2.15 1.11 -12.26
N HIS A 133 -1.13 1.86 -12.66
CA HIS A 133 0.25 1.49 -12.40
C HIS A 133 0.56 1.80 -10.95
N VAL A 134 1.05 0.79 -10.23
CA VAL A 134 1.41 0.90 -8.81
C VAL A 134 2.92 1.07 -8.73
N TRP A 135 3.37 2.23 -8.26
CA TRP A 135 4.76 2.54 -8.03
C TRP A 135 5.04 2.47 -6.54
N LYS A 136 6.10 1.76 -6.14
CA LYS A 136 6.65 1.86 -4.78
C LYS A 136 7.57 3.07 -4.73
N VAL A 137 7.34 3.97 -3.80
CA VAL A 137 8.17 5.17 -3.64
C VAL A 137 9.23 4.88 -2.59
N LEU A 138 10.47 5.24 -2.90
CA LEU A 138 11.62 5.09 -2.00
C LEU A 138 12.33 6.45 -1.94
N SER A 139 12.72 6.87 -0.73
CA SER A 139 13.54 8.06 -0.50
C SER A 139 14.89 7.65 0.05
N PHE A 140 15.95 8.23 -0.51
CA PHE A 140 17.33 7.94 -0.17
C PHE A 140 18.06 9.23 0.19
N MET A 141 19.11 9.09 0.98
CA MET A 141 20.00 10.20 1.28
C MET A 141 20.87 10.49 0.05
N VAL A 142 20.97 11.75 -0.34
CA VAL A 142 21.81 12.19 -1.46
C VAL A 142 22.89 13.14 -0.92
N PRO A 143 24.19 12.87 -1.13
CA PRO A 143 25.24 13.77 -0.66
C PRO A 143 25.08 15.19 -1.18
N ILE A 144 25.49 16.16 -0.37
CA ILE A 144 25.48 17.58 -0.75
C ILE A 144 26.74 17.94 -1.55
N ASN A 145 27.83 17.21 -1.32
CA ASN A 145 29.06 17.27 -2.08
C ASN A 145 29.73 15.89 -2.04
N GLU A 146 30.57 15.56 -3.02
CA GLU A 146 31.30 14.30 -3.15
C GLU A 146 32.12 13.98 -1.90
N THR A 147 32.78 14.98 -1.31
CA THR A 147 33.66 14.79 -0.14
C THR A 147 32.92 14.88 1.20
N SER A 148 31.68 15.36 1.20
CA SER A 148 30.94 15.63 2.43
C SER A 148 30.22 14.40 2.95
N ASN A 149 30.10 14.30 4.28
CA ASN A 149 29.23 13.32 4.93
C ASN A 149 27.81 13.88 5.19
N HIS A 150 27.54 15.12 4.77
CA HIS A 150 26.21 15.71 4.82
C HIS A 150 25.36 15.24 3.64
N ALA A 151 24.08 15.00 3.92
CA ALA A 151 23.12 14.57 2.91
C ALA A 151 21.90 15.48 2.87
N SER A 152 21.17 15.42 1.77
CA SER A 152 19.76 15.80 1.72
C SER A 152 18.88 14.56 1.63
N ILE A 153 17.68 14.62 2.19
CA ILE A 153 16.65 13.59 2.06
C ILE A 153 15.30 14.25 1.80
N LEU A 154 14.44 13.59 1.02
CA LEU A 154 13.05 14.00 0.85
C LEU A 154 12.18 13.39 1.96
N LYS A 155 11.41 14.22 2.66
CA LYS A 155 10.44 13.81 3.69
C LYS A 155 9.01 13.86 3.16
N ASP A 156 8.08 13.34 3.98
CA ASP A 156 6.63 13.42 3.77
C ASP A 156 6.16 12.78 2.45
N ILE A 157 6.83 11.70 2.04
CA ILE A 157 6.48 10.93 0.84
C ILE A 157 5.52 9.78 1.16
N PRO A 158 4.62 9.42 0.23
CA PRO A 158 3.78 8.23 0.37
C PRO A 158 4.61 6.95 0.20
N ASP A 159 4.10 5.81 0.68
CA ASP A 159 4.73 4.50 0.44
C ASP A 159 4.54 4.04 -1.02
N TYR A 160 3.36 4.32 -1.58
CA TYR A 160 2.98 3.93 -2.93
C TYR A 160 2.26 5.07 -3.65
N LEU A 161 2.57 5.21 -4.94
CA LEU A 161 1.90 6.10 -5.87
C LEU A 161 1.15 5.26 -6.91
N LEU A 162 -0.14 5.55 -7.08
CA LEU A 162 -0.98 4.93 -8.10
C LEU A 162 -1.28 5.96 -9.17
N VAL A 163 -0.98 5.65 -10.42
CA VAL A 163 -1.26 6.51 -11.58
C VAL A 163 -2.10 5.73 -12.57
N THR A 164 -3.18 6.31 -13.08
CA THR A 164 -4.00 5.65 -14.10
C THR A 164 -3.20 5.46 -15.38
N LYS A 165 -3.50 4.41 -16.15
CA LYS A 165 -2.81 4.14 -17.43
C LYS A 165 -2.88 5.30 -18.44
N ASP A 166 -3.91 6.15 -18.36
CA ASP A 166 -4.06 7.35 -19.18
C ASP A 166 -3.40 8.61 -18.59
N ASN A 167 -2.67 8.49 -17.47
CA ASN A 167 -1.98 9.58 -16.76
C ASN A 167 -2.87 10.78 -16.42
N LYS A 168 -4.18 10.56 -16.20
CA LYS A 168 -5.13 11.63 -15.84
C LYS A 168 -5.36 11.73 -14.34
N PHE A 169 -5.30 10.60 -13.64
CA PHE A 169 -5.59 10.57 -12.22
C PHE A 169 -4.48 9.88 -11.45
N TYR A 170 -4.27 10.33 -10.23
CA TYR A 170 -3.38 9.67 -9.30
C TYR A 170 -4.01 9.53 -7.92
N THR A 171 -3.43 8.67 -7.11
CA THR A 171 -3.69 8.60 -5.68
C THR A 171 -2.49 8.04 -4.93
N LYS A 172 -2.46 8.24 -3.63
CA LYS A 172 -1.39 7.79 -2.73
C LYS A 172 -1.93 6.69 -1.84
N LEU A 173 -1.16 5.63 -1.65
CA LEU A 173 -1.49 4.56 -0.73
C LEU A 173 -0.39 4.34 0.30
N SER A 174 -0.78 4.02 1.52
CA SER A 174 0.14 3.54 2.54
C SER A 174 0.42 2.05 2.34
N LYS A 175 1.51 1.58 2.95
CA LYS A 175 1.86 0.17 3.00
C LYS A 175 0.76 -0.67 3.65
N PHE A 176 0.13 -0.14 4.70
CA PHE A 176 -0.99 -0.80 5.38
C PHE A 176 -2.16 -1.02 4.41
N THR A 177 -2.52 -0.02 3.62
CA THR A 177 -3.62 -0.12 2.65
C THR A 177 -3.32 -1.14 1.56
N ILE A 178 -2.10 -1.16 1.02
CA ILE A 178 -1.69 -2.15 0.00
C ILE A 178 -1.70 -3.58 0.55
N GLN A 179 -1.35 -3.77 1.83
CA GLN A 179 -1.37 -5.08 2.49
C GLN A 179 -2.80 -5.62 2.69
N GLN A 180 -3.80 -4.74 2.79
CA GLN A 180 -5.21 -5.13 2.86
C GLN A 180 -5.80 -5.49 1.49
N CYS A 181 -5.08 -5.29 0.40
CA CYS A 181 -5.57 -5.66 -0.93
C CYS A 181 -5.42 -7.16 -1.16
N GLU A 182 -6.51 -7.81 -1.57
CA GLU A 182 -6.53 -9.23 -1.91
C GLU A 182 -5.83 -9.44 -3.26
N ARG A 183 -4.78 -10.24 -3.27
CA ARG A 183 -4.01 -10.53 -4.49
C ARG A 183 -4.68 -11.65 -5.27
N THR A 184 -5.14 -11.34 -6.48
CA THR A 184 -5.44 -12.35 -7.51
C THR A 184 -4.23 -12.58 -8.41
N THR A 185 -4.34 -13.46 -9.40
CA THR A 185 -3.22 -13.81 -10.30
C THR A 185 -2.61 -12.58 -10.97
N ASN A 186 -3.45 -11.67 -11.48
CA ASN A 186 -2.99 -10.49 -12.23
C ASN A 186 -3.51 -9.15 -11.68
N ILE A 187 -4.45 -9.15 -10.74
CA ILE A 187 -5.12 -7.93 -10.25
C ILE A 187 -5.14 -7.95 -8.72
N ARG A 188 -4.87 -6.80 -8.09
CA ARG A 188 -5.08 -6.65 -6.64
C ARG A 188 -6.39 -5.91 -6.40
N HIS A 189 -7.28 -6.51 -5.62
CA HIS A 189 -8.54 -5.88 -5.24
C HIS A 189 -8.37 -5.22 -3.88
N CYS A 190 -8.51 -3.91 -3.86
CA CYS A 190 -8.41 -3.11 -2.66
C CYS A 190 -9.82 -2.67 -2.25
N ASN A 191 -10.21 -2.93 -1.00
CA ASN A 191 -11.46 -2.38 -0.44
C ASN A 191 -11.31 -0.90 -0.03
N ALA A 192 -10.08 -0.38 -0.05
CA ALA A 192 -9.84 1.02 0.16
C ALA A 192 -10.55 1.85 -0.91
N LYS A 193 -11.17 2.94 -0.49
CA LYS A 193 -11.79 3.93 -1.37
C LYS A 193 -10.89 5.17 -1.42
N PRO A 194 -9.73 5.11 -2.11
CA PRO A 194 -8.86 6.26 -2.20
C PRO A 194 -9.55 7.38 -2.98
N THR A 195 -9.29 8.61 -2.57
CA THR A 195 -9.63 9.79 -3.37
C THR A 195 -8.67 9.86 -4.56
N PHE A 196 -9.22 10.08 -5.75
CA PHE A 196 -8.43 10.29 -6.97
C PHE A 196 -8.31 11.78 -7.23
N HIS A 197 -7.09 12.22 -7.49
CA HIS A 197 -6.77 13.60 -7.81
C HIS A 197 -6.44 13.69 -9.29
N ASN A 198 -6.81 14.79 -9.94
CA ASN A 198 -6.43 15.04 -11.32
C ASN A 198 -4.95 15.45 -11.37
N ILE A 199 -4.22 14.95 -12.37
CA ILE A 199 -2.80 15.29 -12.56
C ILE A 199 -2.67 16.72 -13.10
N ASP A 200 -3.65 17.20 -13.86
CA ASP A 200 -3.62 18.53 -14.50
C ASP A 200 -4.08 19.68 -13.59
N GLU A 201 -4.39 19.41 -12.31
CA GLU A 201 -4.80 20.44 -11.36
C GLU A 201 -3.63 21.31 -10.90
N GLU A 202 -3.88 22.61 -10.73
CA GLU A 202 -2.87 23.64 -10.41
C GLU A 202 -2.18 23.39 -9.06
N THR A 203 -2.84 22.69 -8.14
CA THR A 203 -2.26 22.25 -6.87
C THR A 203 -1.58 20.90 -7.04
N SER A 204 -0.43 20.89 -7.71
CA SER A 204 0.39 19.69 -7.82
C SER A 204 1.05 19.36 -6.48
N GLU A 205 1.06 18.08 -6.11
CA GLU A 205 1.77 17.60 -4.93
C GLU A 205 3.21 17.21 -5.28
N CYS A 206 4.12 17.32 -4.32
CA CYS A 206 5.55 16.98 -4.50
C CYS A 206 5.80 15.66 -5.26
N ILE A 207 5.09 14.57 -4.92
CA ILE A 207 5.33 13.27 -5.55
C ILE A 207 4.92 13.24 -7.02
N ILE A 208 3.91 14.02 -7.40
CA ILE A 208 3.48 14.17 -8.80
C ILE A 208 4.42 15.07 -9.55
N ASP A 209 4.90 16.16 -8.94
CA ASP A 209 5.93 16.98 -9.56
C ASP A 209 7.21 16.18 -9.84
N ILE A 210 7.60 15.27 -8.93
CA ILE A 210 8.70 14.32 -9.16
C ILE A 210 8.37 13.38 -10.32
N PHE A 211 7.18 12.78 -10.33
CA PHE A 211 6.76 11.85 -11.38
C PHE A 211 6.75 12.50 -12.77
N LEU A 212 6.33 13.76 -12.87
CA LEU A 212 6.28 14.54 -14.10
C LEU A 212 7.59 15.26 -14.43
N ASN A 213 8.61 15.18 -13.56
CA ASN A 213 9.83 15.98 -13.64
C ASN A 213 9.59 17.51 -13.69
N ASN A 214 8.55 18.00 -13.02
CA ASN A 214 8.25 19.43 -12.90
C ASN A 214 9.20 20.10 -11.88
N LYS A 215 10.31 20.68 -12.37
CA LYS A 215 11.37 21.25 -11.52
C LYS A 215 10.91 22.39 -10.62
N GLU A 216 10.00 23.24 -11.10
CA GLU A 216 9.48 24.37 -10.34
C GLU A 216 8.56 23.87 -9.22
N GLY A 217 7.62 22.97 -9.54
CA GLY A 217 6.77 22.32 -8.55
C GLY A 217 7.57 21.54 -7.49
N ILE A 218 8.61 20.81 -7.90
CA ILE A 218 9.51 20.12 -6.96
C ILE A 218 10.12 21.12 -5.95
N LYS A 219 10.63 22.26 -6.43
CA LYS A 219 11.26 23.27 -5.56
C LYS A 219 10.28 23.93 -4.59
N GLU A 220 9.02 24.07 -4.99
CA GLU A 220 7.99 24.73 -4.19
C GLU A 220 7.30 23.78 -3.21
N ASN A 221 6.96 22.58 -3.68
CA ASN A 221 6.09 21.64 -2.97
C ASN A 221 6.85 20.57 -2.19
N CYS A 222 8.11 20.27 -2.53
CA CYS A 222 8.86 19.20 -1.87
C CYS A 222 9.63 19.65 -0.62
N ASN A 223 9.51 18.84 0.44
CA ASN A 223 10.18 19.07 1.71
C ASN A 223 11.55 18.39 1.78
N PHE A 224 12.55 18.99 1.13
CA PHE A 224 13.94 18.51 1.26
C PHE A 224 14.56 18.94 2.58
N ARG A 225 15.13 17.97 3.28
CA ARG A 225 15.81 18.15 4.56
C ARG A 225 17.29 17.93 4.44
N PHE A 226 18.06 18.75 5.12
CA PHE A 226 19.50 18.61 5.32
C PHE A 226 19.76 17.71 6.53
N LEU A 227 20.67 16.76 6.36
CA LEU A 227 21.14 15.84 7.39
C LEU A 227 22.64 16.01 7.58
N GLU A 228 23.06 16.35 8.80
CA GLU A 228 24.48 16.49 9.12
C GLU A 228 25.13 15.12 9.37
N ASN A 229 26.27 14.83 8.72
CA ASN A 229 27.13 13.67 8.98
C ASN A 229 26.37 12.34 9.02
N ASN A 230 25.45 12.15 8.07
CA ASN A 230 24.55 11.00 8.02
C ASN A 230 24.95 9.99 6.93
N ILE A 231 25.98 10.29 6.13
CA ILE A 231 26.49 9.36 5.12
C ILE A 231 27.59 8.51 5.73
N HIS A 232 27.42 7.19 5.67
CA HIS A 232 28.39 6.19 6.08
C HIS A 232 28.56 5.14 4.98
N PRO A 233 29.65 4.35 4.98
CA PRO A 233 29.85 3.29 4.00
C PRO A 233 28.74 2.23 4.04
N HIS A 234 27.90 2.17 2.99
CA HIS A 234 26.85 1.15 2.87
C HIS A 234 26.36 0.99 1.43
N ILE A 235 25.60 -0.09 1.20
CA ILE A 235 24.97 -0.42 -0.08
C ILE A 235 23.47 -0.55 0.13
N LEU A 236 22.67 0.01 -0.78
CA LEU A 236 21.22 -0.15 -0.82
C LEU A 236 20.79 -0.73 -2.16
N GLN A 237 19.90 -1.71 -2.16
CA GLN A 237 19.30 -2.21 -3.40
C GLN A 237 18.19 -1.28 -3.88
N ILE A 238 18.27 -0.85 -5.15
CA ILE A 238 17.26 0.01 -5.78
C ILE A 238 16.50 -0.71 -6.90
N ALA A 239 17.10 -1.72 -7.52
CA ALA A 239 16.46 -2.63 -8.47
C ALA A 239 17.11 -4.02 -8.36
N PRO A 240 16.55 -5.09 -8.97
CA PRO A 240 17.12 -6.44 -8.90
C PRO A 240 18.61 -6.50 -9.25
N ASN A 241 19.03 -5.75 -10.28
CA ASN A 241 20.41 -5.68 -10.75
C ASN A 241 21.10 -4.32 -10.51
N LYS A 242 20.52 -3.44 -9.68
CA LYS A 242 21.10 -2.11 -9.41
C LYS A 242 21.17 -1.84 -7.92
N ILE A 243 22.33 -1.36 -7.50
CA ILE A 243 22.57 -0.93 -6.13
C ILE A 243 23.01 0.53 -6.11
N LEU A 244 22.67 1.21 -5.04
CA LEU A 244 23.15 2.53 -4.68
C LEU A 244 24.28 2.36 -3.66
N VAL A 245 25.45 2.90 -3.98
CA VAL A 245 26.67 2.75 -3.19
C VAL A 245 27.01 4.08 -2.52
N TYR A 246 27.38 4.04 -1.24
CA TYR A 246 27.82 5.18 -0.46
C TYR A 246 29.20 4.94 0.11
N LYS A 247 30.18 5.81 -0.17
CA LYS A 247 31.52 5.85 0.45
C LYS A 247 32.24 4.49 0.47
N ILE A 248 32.15 3.73 -0.63
CA ILE A 248 32.86 2.45 -0.78
C ILE A 248 33.89 2.63 -1.88
N TYR A 249 35.17 2.49 -1.55
CA TYR A 249 36.26 2.73 -2.52
C TYR A 249 36.65 1.49 -3.32
N ASN A 250 36.35 0.30 -2.80
CA ASN A 250 36.54 -0.96 -3.48
C ASN A 250 35.49 -1.98 -3.03
N PHE A 251 35.12 -2.87 -3.94
CA PHE A 251 34.27 -4.01 -3.63
C PHE A 251 34.67 -5.20 -4.49
N THR A 252 34.44 -6.41 -3.98
CA THR A 252 34.71 -7.64 -4.70
C THR A 252 33.41 -8.14 -5.30
N LEU A 253 33.40 -8.34 -6.62
CA LEU A 253 32.35 -9.09 -7.31
C LEU A 253 32.73 -10.56 -7.26
N ASP A 254 31.90 -11.38 -6.63
CA ASP A 254 32.08 -12.82 -6.59
C ASP A 254 31.06 -13.50 -7.53
N CYS A 255 31.56 -13.99 -8.66
CA CYS A 255 30.75 -14.55 -9.74
C CYS A 255 31.19 -15.98 -10.05
N ASN A 256 30.40 -16.72 -10.84
CA ASN A 256 30.77 -18.07 -11.29
C ASN A 256 32.11 -18.14 -12.05
N ALA A 257 32.50 -17.06 -12.74
CA ALA A 257 33.77 -16.98 -13.48
C ALA A 257 34.99 -16.72 -12.58
N GLY A 258 34.77 -16.40 -11.30
CA GLY A 258 35.78 -16.01 -10.33
C GLY A 258 35.41 -14.71 -9.60
N SER A 259 36.26 -14.32 -8.66
CA SER A 259 36.10 -13.10 -7.88
C SER A 259 37.02 -11.99 -8.40
N TYR A 260 36.47 -10.78 -8.58
CA TYR A 260 37.20 -9.63 -9.13
C TYR A 260 37.01 -8.39 -8.25
N VAL A 261 38.09 -7.68 -7.93
CA VAL A 261 38.02 -6.40 -7.21
C VAL A 261 37.71 -5.28 -8.20
N ARG A 262 36.69 -4.47 -7.91
CA ARG A 262 36.31 -3.29 -8.69
C ARG A 262 36.45 -2.01 -7.86
N PRO A 263 36.80 -0.88 -8.50
CA PRO A 263 36.79 0.41 -7.84
C PRO A 263 35.35 0.82 -7.54
N GLY A 264 35.13 1.38 -6.36
CA GLY A 264 33.85 1.93 -5.95
C GLY A 264 33.72 3.43 -6.24
N CYS A 265 32.97 4.12 -5.40
CA CYS A 265 32.62 5.54 -5.52
C CYS A 265 32.15 6.12 -4.17
N ASP A 266 32.18 7.46 -4.07
CA ASP A 266 31.56 8.16 -2.93
C ASP A 266 30.03 8.08 -2.96
N PHE A 267 29.43 8.22 -4.15
CA PHE A 267 27.99 8.06 -4.37
C PHE A 267 27.70 7.74 -5.84
N CYS A 268 27.20 6.54 -6.11
CA CYS A 268 26.87 6.11 -7.48
C CYS A 268 25.91 4.92 -7.49
N ILE A 269 25.31 4.69 -8.66
CA ILE A 269 24.58 3.47 -8.99
C ILE A 269 25.55 2.50 -9.66
N VAL A 270 25.57 1.26 -9.17
CA VAL A 270 26.32 0.17 -9.79
C VAL A 270 25.34 -0.88 -10.31
N SER A 271 25.46 -1.24 -11.58
CA SER A 271 24.71 -2.36 -12.16
C SER A 271 25.49 -3.66 -11.97
N ILE A 272 24.86 -4.66 -11.35
CA ILE A 272 25.49 -5.93 -10.99
C ILE A 272 25.12 -6.98 -12.06
N PRO A 273 26.09 -7.71 -12.63
CA PRO A 273 25.81 -8.84 -13.50
C PRO A 273 25.06 -9.95 -12.75
N CYS A 274 24.31 -10.77 -13.48
CA CYS A 274 23.58 -11.89 -12.90
C CYS A 274 24.51 -12.96 -12.32
N HIS A 275 24.04 -13.64 -11.27
CA HIS A 275 24.82 -14.64 -10.51
C HIS A 275 26.12 -14.11 -9.86
N CYS A 276 26.25 -12.79 -9.71
CA CYS A 276 27.34 -12.17 -8.99
C CYS A 276 26.88 -11.65 -7.63
N ALA A 277 27.63 -11.94 -6.58
CA ALA A 277 27.51 -11.31 -5.28
C ALA A 277 28.47 -10.11 -5.16
N ILE A 278 28.14 -9.16 -4.29
CA ILE A 278 29.06 -8.07 -3.92
C ILE A 278 29.51 -8.27 -2.48
N ILE A 279 30.81 -8.34 -2.29
CA ILE A 279 31.46 -8.43 -0.98
C ILE A 279 32.22 -7.12 -0.75
N THR A 280 31.91 -6.45 0.35
CA THR A 280 32.67 -5.29 0.85
C THR A 280 33.30 -5.63 2.19
N SER A 281 34.04 -4.68 2.79
CA SER A 281 34.62 -4.88 4.11
C SER A 281 33.57 -5.05 5.23
N THR A 282 32.35 -4.56 5.03
CA THR A 282 31.30 -4.54 6.07
C THR A 282 30.01 -5.26 5.68
N THR A 283 29.77 -5.47 4.39
CA THR A 283 28.49 -5.97 3.88
C THR A 283 28.68 -6.99 2.79
N HIS A 284 27.81 -8.01 2.80
CA HIS A 284 27.71 -9.03 1.76
C HIS A 284 26.33 -8.91 1.11
N PHE A 285 26.30 -8.61 -0.17
CA PHE A 285 25.11 -8.53 -1.00
C PHE A 285 25.03 -9.80 -1.86
N PRO A 286 24.06 -10.70 -1.61
CA PRO A 286 24.04 -12.01 -2.23
C PRO A 286 23.73 -11.94 -3.73
N ALA A 287 24.12 -12.98 -4.45
CA ALA A 287 23.86 -13.11 -5.87
C ALA A 287 22.35 -13.22 -6.18
N HIS A 288 21.89 -12.48 -7.18
CA HIS A 288 20.53 -12.61 -7.72
C HIS A 288 20.48 -13.67 -8.81
N VAL A 289 19.44 -14.51 -8.75
CA VAL A 289 19.21 -15.66 -9.65
C VAL A 289 17.91 -15.51 -10.46
N TYR A 290 17.01 -14.61 -10.06
CA TYR A 290 15.71 -14.39 -10.68
C TYR A 290 15.61 -12.98 -11.30
N ASP A 291 14.74 -12.80 -12.30
CA ASP A 291 14.55 -11.54 -13.04
C ASP A 291 15.81 -10.99 -13.73
N CYS A 292 16.64 -11.91 -14.21
CA CYS A 292 17.87 -11.67 -14.96
C CYS A 292 17.59 -11.65 -16.46
N GLU A 293 16.92 -10.61 -16.97
CA GLU A 293 16.56 -10.54 -18.40
C GLU A 293 17.73 -10.19 -19.32
N THR A 294 18.80 -9.58 -18.79
CA THR A 294 19.95 -9.14 -19.59
C THR A 294 21.21 -9.94 -19.27
N ASN A 295 21.76 -10.60 -20.29
CA ASN A 295 23.07 -11.25 -20.26
C ASN A 295 24.24 -10.24 -20.18
N SER A 296 24.02 -9.04 -19.62
CA SER A 296 25.08 -8.05 -19.48
C SER A 296 26.11 -8.58 -18.48
N THR A 297 27.28 -8.93 -19.00
CA THR A 297 28.44 -9.32 -18.19
C THR A 297 29.16 -8.10 -17.61
N GLU A 298 28.85 -6.90 -18.09
CA GLU A 298 29.55 -5.68 -17.72
C GLU A 298 28.89 -5.00 -16.51
N THR A 299 29.75 -4.63 -15.56
CA THR A 299 29.40 -3.78 -14.42
C THR A 299 29.47 -2.33 -14.88
N THR A 300 28.33 -1.64 -14.93
CA THR A 300 28.31 -0.20 -15.19
C THR A 300 28.28 0.59 -13.89
N LYS A 301 28.94 1.74 -13.89
CA LYS A 301 28.98 2.68 -12.76
C LYS A 301 28.48 4.02 -13.26
N LEU A 302 27.44 4.54 -12.61
CA LEU A 302 26.76 5.77 -13.01
C LEU A 302 26.61 6.69 -11.82
N HIS A 303 27.03 7.94 -11.96
CA HIS A 303 26.99 8.96 -10.92
C HIS A 303 25.68 9.75 -10.98
N LEU A 304 25.16 10.06 -9.79
CA LEU A 304 23.94 10.84 -9.59
C LEU A 304 24.31 12.24 -9.11
N VAL A 305 23.42 13.19 -9.40
CA VAL A 305 23.56 14.57 -8.91
C VAL A 305 22.43 14.92 -7.95
N ASN A 306 22.74 15.78 -6.99
CA ASN A 306 21.75 16.30 -6.06
C ASN A 306 20.95 17.43 -6.72
N LEU A 307 19.99 17.08 -7.59
CA LEU A 307 19.22 18.06 -8.35
C LEU A 307 18.44 19.03 -7.44
N ALA A 308 17.93 18.56 -6.30
CA ALA A 308 17.24 19.42 -5.33
C ALA A 308 18.16 20.52 -4.79
N LEU A 309 19.42 20.19 -4.47
CA LEU A 309 20.42 21.17 -4.08
C LEU A 309 20.79 22.11 -5.24
N LEU A 310 20.99 21.57 -6.44
CA LEU A 310 21.35 22.37 -7.61
C LEU A 310 20.28 23.43 -7.93
N GLN A 311 19.00 23.08 -7.82
CA GLN A 311 17.88 23.99 -8.03
C GLN A 311 17.85 25.15 -7.01
N GLU A 312 18.46 24.98 -5.85
CA GLU A 312 18.60 26.07 -4.90
C GLU A 312 19.70 27.05 -5.30
N PHE A 313 20.78 26.61 -5.95
CA PHE A 313 21.92 27.48 -6.31
C PHE A 313 21.88 28.02 -7.74
N PHE A 314 21.28 27.29 -8.69
CA PHE A 314 21.29 27.61 -10.11
C PHE A 314 19.88 27.90 -10.63
N ASN A 315 19.78 28.76 -11.63
CA ASN A 315 18.52 29.05 -12.32
C ASN A 315 18.09 27.86 -13.20
N SER A 316 16.78 27.75 -13.44
CA SER A 316 16.18 26.68 -14.25
C SER A 316 16.81 26.54 -15.64
N THR A 317 17.22 27.65 -16.26
CA THR A 317 17.86 27.67 -17.59
C THR A 317 19.19 26.91 -17.66
N LYS A 318 19.98 26.88 -16.57
CA LYS A 318 21.25 26.14 -16.52
C LYS A 318 21.07 24.65 -16.22
N LEU A 319 19.87 24.27 -15.77
CA LEU A 319 19.54 22.92 -15.36
C LEU A 319 18.59 22.22 -16.34
N ILE A 320 18.34 22.80 -17.52
CA ILE A 320 17.34 22.28 -18.49
C ILE A 320 17.61 20.82 -18.82
N ASP A 321 18.86 20.45 -19.08
CA ASP A 321 19.25 19.11 -19.53
C ASP A 321 19.34 18.07 -18.41
N ILE A 322 19.25 18.49 -17.15
CA ILE A 322 19.33 17.60 -15.99
C ILE A 322 17.90 17.28 -15.52
N LEU A 323 17.47 16.05 -15.76
CA LEU A 323 16.20 15.48 -15.31
C LEU A 323 16.41 14.64 -14.03
N GLY A 324 15.33 14.22 -13.37
CA GLY A 324 15.41 13.40 -12.16
C GLY A 324 16.04 12.02 -12.39
N ASN A 325 16.06 11.54 -13.64
CA ASN A 325 16.67 10.27 -14.04
C ASN A 325 18.01 10.43 -14.78
N THR A 326 18.56 11.65 -14.89
CA THR A 326 19.85 11.87 -15.54
C THR A 326 20.98 11.28 -14.70
N THR A 327 21.85 10.52 -15.34
CA THR A 327 23.04 9.91 -14.75
C THR A 327 24.28 10.28 -15.57
N PHE A 328 25.45 10.27 -14.94
CA PHE A 328 26.72 10.65 -15.56
C PHE A 328 27.75 9.52 -15.44
N ASP A 329 28.64 9.37 -16.41
CA ASP A 329 29.72 8.36 -16.35
C ASP A 329 30.79 8.73 -15.31
N ASP A 330 31.01 10.03 -15.14
CA ASP A 330 31.94 10.61 -14.17
C ASP A 330 31.22 11.49 -13.13
N PRO A 331 31.80 11.68 -11.93
CA PRO A 331 31.26 12.58 -10.93
C PRO A 331 31.17 14.02 -11.45
N VAL A 332 30.03 14.68 -11.21
CA VAL A 332 29.85 16.07 -11.61
C VAL A 332 30.38 16.99 -10.51
N SER A 333 31.58 17.53 -10.73
CA SER A 333 32.19 18.50 -9.81
C SER A 333 31.44 19.83 -9.84
N VAL A 334 30.71 20.13 -8.76
CA VAL A 334 30.01 21.39 -8.56
C VAL A 334 30.58 22.13 -7.35
N ASN A 335 31.02 23.37 -7.57
CA ASN A 335 31.53 24.23 -6.51
C ASN A 335 30.37 24.89 -5.76
N PHE A 336 30.07 24.40 -4.56
CA PHE A 336 29.12 25.01 -3.63
C PHE A 336 29.84 25.88 -2.59
N PRO A 337 29.20 26.97 -2.10
CA PRO A 337 29.65 27.64 -0.89
C PRO A 337 29.73 26.64 0.27
N ASN A 338 30.72 26.81 1.15
CA ASN A 338 30.83 25.96 2.33
C ASN A 338 29.64 26.17 3.27
N PHE A 339 29.09 25.09 3.81
CA PHE A 339 28.03 25.15 4.82
C PHE A 339 28.69 25.35 6.19
N GLU A 340 28.81 26.60 6.64
CA GLU A 340 29.32 26.93 7.97
C GLU A 340 28.26 26.65 9.03
N ILE A 341 28.20 25.40 9.47
CA ILE A 341 27.30 24.96 10.54
C ILE A 341 27.92 25.34 11.87
N TYR A 342 27.22 26.17 12.62
CA TYR A 342 27.64 26.57 13.95
C TYR A 342 27.54 25.38 14.91
N LYS A 343 28.67 24.99 15.51
CA LYS A 343 28.73 23.89 16.48
C LYS A 343 28.95 24.43 17.88
N HIS A 344 27.89 24.49 18.67
CA HIS A 344 28.02 24.91 20.06
C HIS A 344 28.64 23.78 20.92
N LYS A 345 29.48 24.14 21.90
CA LYS A 345 30.08 23.17 22.85
C LYS A 345 29.04 22.39 23.68
N PHE A 346 27.81 22.91 23.79
CA PHE A 346 26.69 22.29 24.52
C PHE A 346 25.82 21.35 23.67
N GLN A 347 26.15 21.09 22.41
CA GLN A 347 25.37 20.18 21.56
C GLN A 347 25.17 18.79 22.20
N HIS A 348 26.12 18.32 23.01
CA HIS A 348 25.97 17.04 23.73
C HIS A 348 24.87 17.04 24.80
N ILE A 349 24.45 18.22 25.31
CA ILE A 349 23.42 18.37 26.34
C ILE A 349 22.04 18.54 25.70
N ILE A 350 21.97 19.17 24.53
CA ILE A 350 20.71 19.44 23.79
C ILE A 350 20.33 18.27 22.85
N ALA A 351 21.27 17.37 22.54
CA ALA A 351 21.08 16.25 21.58
C ALA A 351 19.95 15.25 21.92
N THR A 352 19.27 15.38 23.05
CA THR A 352 18.07 14.57 23.38
C THR A 352 16.77 15.20 22.84
N ASP A 353 16.75 16.51 22.59
CA ASP A 353 15.69 17.17 21.84
C ASP A 353 15.94 16.91 20.35
N LYS A 354 15.03 16.12 19.76
CA LYS A 354 15.00 15.67 18.35
C LYS A 354 15.94 16.46 17.45
N LYS A 355 16.94 15.80 16.84
CA LYS A 355 17.67 16.33 15.68
C LYS A 355 16.65 16.94 14.71
N GLU A 356 16.52 18.26 14.74
CA GLU A 356 15.59 18.95 13.85
C GLU A 356 16.25 18.97 12.48
N ASP A 357 15.77 18.09 11.61
CA ASP A 357 16.18 18.06 10.21
C ASP A 357 15.90 19.45 9.59
N MET A 358 16.97 20.21 9.32
CA MET A 358 16.87 21.58 8.77
C MET A 358 16.34 21.57 7.34
N SER A 359 15.56 22.58 6.94
CA SER A 359 15.10 22.69 5.54
C SER A 359 16.27 23.02 4.61
N LEU A 360 16.47 22.22 3.55
CA LEU A 360 17.54 22.41 2.57
C LEU A 360 17.50 23.80 1.92
N LYS A 361 16.29 24.30 1.63
CA LYS A 361 16.06 25.64 1.09
C LYS A 361 16.57 26.74 2.00
N LYS A 362 16.32 26.63 3.31
CA LYS A 362 16.84 27.58 4.32
C LYS A 362 18.37 27.49 4.41
N MET A 363 18.92 26.28 4.40
CA MET A 363 20.36 26.04 4.40
C MET A 363 21.05 26.68 3.19
N ALA A 364 20.52 26.44 2.00
CA ALA A 364 21.07 27.00 0.76
C ALA A 364 20.97 28.53 0.74
N LYS A 365 19.87 29.11 1.24
CA LYS A 365 19.72 30.57 1.38
C LYS A 365 20.79 31.16 2.30
N ARG A 366 21.01 30.58 3.48
CA ARG A 366 22.04 31.04 4.44
C ARG A 366 23.46 30.90 3.88
N ALA A 367 23.74 29.78 3.22
CA ALA A 367 25.03 29.54 2.56
C ALA A 367 25.31 30.58 1.44
N LYS A 368 24.29 30.98 0.66
CA LYS A 368 24.42 32.06 -0.34
C LYS A 368 24.73 33.41 0.31
N GLU A 369 24.12 33.69 1.45
CA GLU A 369 24.33 34.90 2.24
C GLU A 369 25.65 34.89 3.03
N ARG A 370 26.40 33.77 3.01
CA ARG A 370 27.60 33.54 3.84
C ARG A 370 27.34 33.75 5.34
N SER A 371 26.12 33.43 5.78
CA SER A 371 25.75 33.51 7.20
C SER A 371 25.92 32.15 7.88
N LYS A 372 26.18 32.19 9.19
CA LYS A 372 26.24 30.99 10.02
C LYS A 372 24.89 30.28 9.98
N ILE A 373 24.96 28.96 9.94
CA ILE A 373 23.79 28.10 9.97
C ILE A 373 23.65 27.55 11.39
N TYR A 374 22.55 27.90 12.04
CA TYR A 374 22.20 27.41 13.36
C TYR A 374 21.31 26.18 13.25
N THR A 375 21.72 25.11 13.94
CA THR A 375 20.96 23.85 14.03
C THR A 375 19.74 23.99 14.92
N HIS A 376 19.85 24.79 15.98
CA HIS A 376 18.78 25.02 16.94
C HIS A 376 18.52 26.52 17.11
N LEU A 377 17.29 26.89 17.47
CA LEU A 377 16.94 28.27 17.80
C LEU A 377 17.82 28.78 18.96
N ALA A 378 18.13 27.92 19.93
CA ALA A 378 19.02 28.24 21.05
C ALA A 378 20.42 28.64 20.58
N ASP A 379 20.95 28.03 19.52
CA ASP A 379 22.27 28.39 19.01
C ASP A 379 22.30 29.83 18.48
N SER A 380 21.22 30.26 17.81
CA SER A 380 21.08 31.65 17.33
C SER A 380 20.94 32.65 18.49
N LEU A 381 20.33 32.25 19.61
CA LEU A 381 20.23 33.09 20.81
C LEU A 381 21.58 33.21 21.53
N VAL A 382 22.37 32.12 21.58
CA VAL A 382 23.67 32.10 22.24
C VAL A 382 24.74 32.86 21.45
N ASP A 383 24.70 32.85 20.11
CA ASP A 383 25.65 33.61 19.29
C ASP A 383 25.38 35.12 19.31
N GLY A 384 24.27 35.57 19.92
CA GLY A 384 23.95 36.99 20.11
C GLY A 384 23.44 37.70 18.86
N GLU A 385 23.11 36.98 17.77
CA GLU A 385 22.55 37.56 16.54
C GLU A 385 21.04 37.87 16.65
N VAL A 386 20.37 37.36 17.68
CA VAL A 386 18.99 37.76 17.97
C VAL A 386 19.03 38.90 18.96
N ASP A 387 18.90 40.13 18.45
CA ASP A 387 18.61 41.30 19.27
C ASP A 387 17.30 41.04 19.99
N PHE A 388 17.37 40.66 21.26
CA PHE A 388 16.21 40.71 22.12
C PHE A 388 15.80 42.18 22.16
N PRO A 389 14.57 42.53 21.77
CA PRO A 389 14.11 43.90 21.91
C PRO A 389 14.31 44.30 23.37
N GLU A 390 15.06 45.37 23.63
CA GLU A 390 15.42 45.84 24.98
C GLU A 390 14.20 46.05 25.90
N SER A 391 12.97 46.02 25.35
CA SER A 391 11.71 45.98 26.08
C SER A 391 11.04 44.60 25.98
N TRP A 392 11.48 43.66 26.82
CA TRP A 392 10.82 42.35 27.01
C TRP A 392 9.37 42.44 27.52
N LEU A 393 8.90 43.65 27.86
CA LEU A 393 7.52 43.96 28.20
C LEU A 393 6.94 44.86 27.12
N THR A 394 6.26 44.27 26.13
CA THR A 394 5.45 45.09 25.23
C THR A 394 4.24 45.65 26.01
N LYS A 395 3.67 46.77 25.57
CA LYS A 395 2.45 47.32 26.18
C LYS A 395 1.30 46.31 26.26
N ARG A 396 1.27 45.31 25.36
CA ARG A 396 0.30 44.20 25.41
C ARG A 396 0.58 43.23 26.55
N ASP A 397 1.85 42.97 26.87
CA ASP A 397 2.23 42.08 27.97
C ASP A 397 1.91 42.71 29.32
N ILE A 398 2.09 44.02 29.47
CA ILE A 398 1.65 44.76 30.67
C ILE A 398 0.12 44.68 30.82
N LEU A 399 -0.62 44.77 29.70
CA LEU A 399 -2.08 44.63 29.68
C LEU A 399 -2.53 43.19 30.01
N SER A 400 -1.82 42.16 29.54
CA SER A 400 -2.15 40.77 29.85
C SER A 400 -1.82 40.44 31.31
N LEU A 401 -0.70 40.92 31.83
CA LEU A 401 -0.31 40.71 33.23
C LEU A 401 -1.29 41.38 34.19
N SER A 402 -1.71 42.61 33.89
CA SER A 402 -2.75 43.31 34.66
C SER A 402 -4.11 42.59 34.59
N ALA A 403 -4.49 42.05 33.43
CA ALA A 403 -5.71 41.27 33.29
C ALA A 403 -5.67 39.98 34.15
N ILE A 404 -4.53 39.28 34.21
CA ILE A 404 -4.35 38.09 35.05
C ILE A 404 -4.47 38.45 36.54
N VAL A 405 -3.88 39.57 36.97
CA VAL A 405 -3.98 40.04 38.36
C VAL A 405 -5.44 40.39 38.71
N ILE A 406 -6.15 41.09 37.84
CA ILE A 406 -7.57 41.44 38.04
C ILE A 406 -8.45 40.19 38.06
N ALA A 407 -8.23 39.23 37.15
CA ALA A 407 -8.97 37.98 37.12
C ALA A 407 -8.75 37.16 38.41
N SER A 408 -7.51 37.14 38.90
CA SER A 408 -7.15 36.45 40.15
C SER A 408 -7.83 37.09 41.37
N LEU A 409 -7.86 38.42 41.44
CA LEU A 409 -8.56 39.16 42.50
C LEU A 409 -10.08 38.92 42.46
N ASN A 410 -10.68 38.91 41.27
CA ASN A 410 -12.10 38.61 41.10
C ASN A 410 -12.44 37.18 41.54
N ALA A 411 -11.62 36.19 41.19
CA ALA A 411 -11.82 34.81 41.63
C ALA A 411 -11.78 34.68 43.15
N ILE A 412 -10.84 35.35 43.82
CA ILE A 412 -10.74 35.39 45.29
C ILE A 412 -11.99 36.04 45.90
N ALA A 413 -12.47 37.16 45.34
CA ALA A 413 -13.67 37.84 45.79
C ALA A 413 -14.94 36.97 45.63
N THR A 414 -15.08 36.25 44.51
CA THR A 414 -16.20 35.32 44.29
C THR A 414 -16.20 34.18 45.30
N ILE A 415 -15.03 33.58 45.58
CA ILE A 415 -14.90 32.52 46.59
C ILE A 415 -15.31 33.04 47.98
N TYR A 416 -14.88 34.25 48.33
CA TYR A 416 -15.25 34.89 49.60
C TYR A 416 -16.77 35.14 49.71
N LEU A 417 -17.41 35.61 48.64
CA LEU A 417 -18.86 35.84 48.61
C LEU A 417 -19.65 34.52 48.74
N ILE A 418 -19.24 33.45 48.05
CA ILE A 418 -19.87 32.13 48.17
C ILE A 418 -19.76 31.61 49.61
N TYR A 419 -18.61 31.79 50.25
CA TYR A 419 -18.41 31.41 51.65
C TYR A 419 -19.36 32.17 52.58
N LYS A 420 -19.45 33.51 52.44
CA LYS A 420 -20.38 34.33 53.21
C LYS A 420 -21.85 33.96 52.97
N PHE A 421 -22.22 33.69 51.72
CA PHE A 421 -23.57 33.27 51.36
C PHE A 421 -23.95 31.94 52.02
N LYS A 422 -23.05 30.95 52.04
CA LYS A 422 -23.28 29.68 52.74
C LYS A 422 -23.51 29.86 54.24
N ILE A 423 -22.77 30.75 54.89
CA ILE A 423 -22.96 31.06 56.32
C ILE A 423 -24.35 31.66 56.55
N ILE A 424 -24.77 32.62 55.73
CA ILE A 424 -26.09 33.25 55.84
C ILE A 424 -27.21 32.24 55.58
N ALA A 425 -27.08 31.40 54.53
CA ALA A 425 -28.05 30.36 54.22
C ALA A 425 -28.21 29.35 55.37
N ALA A 426 -27.10 28.96 56.02
CA ALA A 426 -27.13 28.10 57.20
C ALA A 426 -27.78 28.80 58.41
N ALA A 427 -27.55 30.10 58.59
CA ALA A 427 -28.21 30.87 59.65
C ALA A 427 -29.72 30.97 59.42
N ILE A 428 -30.16 31.17 58.17
CA ILE A 428 -31.57 31.22 57.78
C ILE A 428 -32.25 29.85 57.96
N SER A 429 -31.58 28.75 57.60
CA SER A 429 -32.15 27.40 57.78
C SER A 429 -32.29 26.99 59.25
N VAL A 430 -31.50 27.56 60.14
CA VAL A 430 -31.65 27.39 61.61
C VAL A 430 -32.78 28.27 62.16
N TYR A 431 -33.05 29.42 61.54
CA TYR A 431 -34.06 30.37 62.01
C TYR A 431 -35.44 30.24 61.39
N SER A 432 -35.66 29.36 60.40
CA SER A 432 -37.01 29.10 59.90
C SER A 432 -37.69 28.02 60.78
N PRO A 433 -38.65 28.38 61.66
CA PRO A 433 -39.48 27.38 62.31
C PRO A 433 -40.37 26.73 61.24
N VAL A 434 -39.98 25.52 60.82
CA VAL A 434 -40.77 24.69 59.92
C VAL A 434 -42.01 24.20 60.67
N LYS A 435 -43.14 24.88 60.48
CA LYS A 435 -44.46 24.26 60.55
C LYS A 435 -44.62 23.40 59.30
N ALA A 436 -44.25 22.12 59.39
CA ALA A 436 -44.52 21.14 58.36
C ALA A 436 -45.96 20.64 58.52
N ASP A 437 -46.91 21.31 57.86
CA ASP A 437 -48.17 20.67 57.52
C ASP A 437 -47.96 19.79 56.29
N SER A 438 -48.30 18.51 56.45
CA SER A 438 -48.19 17.44 55.47
C SER A 438 -48.99 17.75 54.20
N PHE A 439 -48.30 17.97 53.09
CA PHE A 439 -48.92 17.98 51.76
C PHE A 439 -48.44 16.77 50.96
N ASN A 440 -49.29 15.74 50.95
CA ASN A 440 -49.24 14.63 50.00
C ASN A 440 -49.64 15.18 48.63
N SER A 441 -48.77 15.04 47.63
CA SER A 441 -49.20 15.02 46.24
C SER A 441 -48.29 14.10 45.42
N GLU A 442 -48.94 13.11 44.84
CA GLU A 442 -48.47 12.19 43.82
C GLU A 442 -47.69 12.90 42.71
N PHE A 443 -46.58 12.29 42.27
CA PHE A 443 -46.00 12.57 40.95
C PHE A 443 -45.97 11.27 40.14
N PRO A 444 -46.42 11.30 38.87
CA PRO A 444 -46.41 10.13 38.00
C PRO A 444 -45.05 9.93 37.33
N ASN A 445 -44.72 8.65 37.14
CA ASN A 445 -43.57 8.15 36.38
C ASN A 445 -43.50 8.72 34.96
N TYR A 446 -42.41 9.39 34.63
CA TYR A 446 -41.98 9.68 33.25
C TYR A 446 -40.67 8.95 32.97
N SER A 447 -40.77 7.73 32.42
CA SER A 447 -39.65 7.00 31.84
C SER A 447 -40.05 6.50 30.46
N ARG A 448 -39.71 7.25 29.41
CA ARG A 448 -39.55 6.71 28.05
C ARG A 448 -38.98 7.76 27.10
N TYR A 449 -38.11 7.27 26.21
CA TYR A 449 -37.45 7.92 25.07
C TYR A 449 -36.17 8.69 25.39
N ILE A 450 -35.01 8.08 25.07
CA ILE A 450 -34.22 8.38 23.86
C ILE A 450 -33.04 7.39 23.82
N GLU A 451 -33.07 6.47 22.86
CA GLU A 451 -31.88 5.87 22.24
C GLU A 451 -32.14 5.87 20.72
N GLN A 452 -31.40 6.72 20.01
CA GLN A 452 -30.95 6.54 18.63
C GLN A 452 -29.58 7.20 18.50
#